data_AF-A0A369QFW8-F1
#
_entry.id   AF-A0A369QFW8-F1
#
_cell.length_a   1.000
_cell.length_b   1.000
_cell.length_c   1.000
_cell.angle_alpha   90.00
_cell.angle_beta   90.00
_cell.angle_gamma   90.00
#
_symmetry.space_group_name_H-M   'P 1'
#
loop_
_entity.id
_entity.type
_entity.pdbx_description
1 polymer ?
#
loop_
_entity_poly.entity_id
_entity_poly.type
_entity_poly.pdbx_seq_one_letter_code
_entity_poly.pdbx_strand_id
1 'polypeptide(L)' 'MKSGLLDYIFSQVDFHTLNRQQVKEYLAYLNEIINKDMSADDRHKFLKCKVDLNKRLLELDIKNLGKT' A
#
# COMPACT_ATOMS: atom_id res chain seq x y z
N MET A 1 9.14 18.77 -0.57
CA MET A 1 7.74 18.84 -1.08
C MET A 1 6.84 18.13 -0.08
N LYS A 2 5.54 18.47 -0.02
CA LYS A 2 4.59 18.13 1.05
C LYS A 2 4.40 16.60 1.26
N SER A 3 5.29 15.94 2.00
CA SER A 3 5.07 14.55 2.46
C SER A 3 3.91 14.43 3.46
N GLY A 4 3.49 15.54 4.09
CA GLY A 4 2.49 15.51 5.17
C GLY A 4 1.12 14.90 4.83
N LEU A 5 0.58 15.10 3.61
CA LEU A 5 -0.73 14.52 3.27
C LEU A 5 -0.63 13.01 3.00
N LEU A 6 0.41 12.59 2.28
CA LEU A 6 0.67 11.18 2.00
C LEU A 6 0.99 10.43 3.30
N ASP A 7 1.85 11.02 4.13
CA ASP A 7 2.18 10.50 5.44
C ASP A 7 0.95 10.36 6.32
N TYR A 8 0.06 11.35 6.29
CA TYR A 8 -1.19 11.31 7.03
C TYR A 8 -2.09 10.17 6.53
N ILE A 9 -2.33 10.08 5.22
CA ILE A 9 -3.15 9.02 4.61
C ILE A 9 -2.61 7.64 5.01
N PHE A 10 -1.32 7.37 4.79
CA PHE A 10 -0.74 6.06 5.10
C PHE A 10 -0.53 5.80 6.60
N SER A 11 -0.59 6.83 7.46
CA SER A 11 -0.58 6.64 8.91
C SER A 11 -1.93 6.20 9.49
N GLN A 12 -3.03 6.49 8.78
CA GLN A 12 -4.39 6.20 9.22
C GLN A 12 -4.96 4.94 8.55
N VAL A 13 -4.33 4.45 7.49
CA VAL A 13 -4.80 3.25 6.78
C VAL A 13 -4.49 2.01 7.61
N ASP A 14 -5.55 1.36 8.08
CA ASP A 14 -5.48 -0.01 8.58
C ASP A 14 -5.57 -0.99 7.42
N PHE A 15 -4.40 -1.48 6.98
CA PHE A 15 -4.27 -2.41 5.86
C PHE A 15 -5.06 -3.72 6.05
N HIS A 16 -5.36 -4.14 7.28
CA HIS A 16 -6.09 -5.39 7.55
C HIS A 16 -7.59 -5.28 7.25
N THR A 17 -8.13 -4.07 7.20
CA THR A 17 -9.56 -3.83 6.90
C THR A 17 -9.85 -3.70 5.41
N LEU A 18 -8.81 -3.48 4.61
CA LEU A 18 -8.95 -3.26 3.17
C LEU A 18 -9.45 -4.52 2.45
N ASN A 19 -10.36 -4.29 1.50
CA ASN A 19 -10.80 -5.28 0.54
C ASN A 19 -9.87 -5.33 -0.69
N ARG A 20 -10.05 -6.34 -1.54
CA ARG A 20 -9.16 -6.61 -2.68
C ARG A 20 -9.06 -5.43 -3.66
N GLN A 21 -10.18 -4.74 -3.91
CA GLN A 21 -10.22 -3.60 -4.83
C GLN A 21 -9.45 -2.41 -4.26
N GLN A 22 -9.69 -2.09 -2.99
CA GLN A 22 -8.98 -1.02 -2.28
C GLN A 22 -7.47 -1.27 -2.24
N VAL A 23 -7.04 -2.51 -1.96
CA VAL A 23 -5.62 -2.88 -1.96
C VAL A 23 -4.98 -2.62 -3.33
N LYS A 24 -5.67 -2.97 -4.43
CA LYS A 24 -5.17 -2.72 -5.79
C LYS A 24 -5.08 -1.23 -6.10
N GLU A 25 -6.05 -0.44 -5.68
CA GLU A 25 -6.05 1.02 -5.85
C GLU A 25 -4.88 1.68 -5.12
N TYR A 26 -4.64 1.31 -3.84
CA TYR A 26 -3.49 1.80 -3.09
C TYR A 26 -2.16 1.36 -3.71
N LEU A 27 -2.06 0.12 -4.21
CA LEU A 27 -0.86 -0.35 -4.91
C LEU A 27 -0.60 0.41 -6.21
N ALA A 28 -1.65 0.70 -6.99
CA ALA A 28 -1.54 1.51 -8.20
C ALA A 28 -1.05 2.92 -7.85
N TYR A 29 -1.66 3.55 -6.85
CA TYR A 29 -1.26 4.86 -6.37
C TYR A 29 0.21 4.89 -5.90
N LEU A 30 0.64 3.89 -5.12
CA LEU A 30 2.03 3.77 -4.69
C LEU A 30 3.00 3.65 -5.89
N ASN A 31 2.60 2.96 -6.95
CA ASN A 31 3.43 2.87 -8.16
C ASN A 31 3.52 4.20 -8.92
N GLU A 32 2.49 5.05 -8.85
CA GLU A 32 2.50 6.37 -9.47
C GLU A 32 3.35 7.36 -8.69
N ILE A 33 3.31 7.32 -7.36
CA ILE A 33 4.01 8.30 -6.51
C ILE A 33 5.47 7.93 -6.22
N ILE A 34 5.82 6.64 -6.21
CA ILE A 34 7.20 6.20 -5.97
C ILE A 34 8.02 6.46 -7.25
N ASN A 35 8.73 7.58 -7.26
CA ASN A 35 9.62 7.99 -8.36
C ASN A 35 11.10 8.03 -7.92
N LYS A 36 12.00 8.23 -8.88
CA LYS A 36 13.45 8.27 -8.63
C LYS A 36 13.91 9.56 -7.94
N ASP A 37 13.11 10.62 -8.00
CA ASP A 37 13.42 11.94 -7.43
C ASP A 37 12.95 12.11 -5.98
N MET A 38 12.33 11.08 -5.41
CA MET A 38 11.90 11.01 -4.02
C MET A 38 13.09 10.86 -3.07
N SER A 39 12.99 11.44 -1.87
CA SER A 39 13.99 11.24 -0.82
C SER A 39 14.11 9.75 -0.46
N ALA A 40 15.30 9.32 -0.04
CA ALA A 40 15.51 7.93 0.34
C ALA A 40 14.57 7.47 1.47
N ASP A 41 14.28 8.37 2.42
CA ASP A 41 13.43 8.10 3.58
C ASP A 41 11.96 7.92 3.16
N ASP A 42 11.42 8.86 2.37
CA ASP A 42 10.05 8.76 1.84
C ASP A 42 9.90 7.49 0.98
N ARG A 43 10.91 7.21 0.14
CA ARG A 43 10.93 6.02 -0.71
C ARG A 43 10.92 4.74 0.11
N HIS A 44 11.73 4.67 1.17
CA HIS A 44 11.73 3.53 2.07
C HIS A 44 10.36 3.33 2.74
N LYS A 45 9.75 4.43 3.22
CA LYS A 45 8.44 4.41 3.86
C LYS A 45 7.35 3.88 2.93
N PHE A 46 7.25 4.40 1.71
CA PHE A 46 6.23 3.95 0.75
C PHE A 46 6.50 2.54 0.23
N LEU A 47 7.76 2.12 0.11
CA LEU A 47 8.09 0.72 -0.19
C LEU A 47 7.63 -0.22 0.93
N LYS A 48 7.76 0.17 2.20
CA LYS A 48 7.20 -0.60 3.32
C LYS A 48 5.68 -0.74 3.20
N CYS A 49 4.97 0.35 2.95
CA CYS A 49 3.51 0.31 2.70
C CYS A 49 3.14 -0.62 1.53
N LYS A 50 3.92 -0.59 0.45
CA LYS A 50 3.74 -1.47 -0.71
C LYS A 50 3.89 -2.95 -0.33
N VAL A 51 4.85 -3.30 0.52
CA VAL A 51 5.03 -4.67 1.01
C VAL A 51 3.82 -5.13 1.82
N ASP A 52 3.33 -4.30 2.74
CA ASP A 52 2.20 -4.66 3.61
C ASP A 52 0.90 -4.82 2.81
N LEU A 53 0.67 -3.96 1.80
CA LEU A 53 -0.46 -4.12 0.86
C LEU A 53 -0.36 -5.40 0.02
N ASN A 54 0.84 -5.78 -0.45
CA ASN A 54 1.01 -7.04 -1.18
C ASN A 54 0.76 -8.26 -0.30
N LYS A 55 1.19 -8.24 0.97
CA LYS A 55 0.85 -9.30 1.94
C LYS A 55 -0.66 -9.42 2.11
N ARG A 56 -1.35 -8.28 2.28
CA ARG A 56 -2.81 -8.26 2.38
C ARG A 56 -3.49 -8.84 1.14
N LEU A 57 -2.99 -8.52 -0.06
CA LEU A 57 -3.52 -9.08 -1.31
C LEU A 57 -3.40 -10.62 -1.32
N LEU A 58 -2.24 -11.14 -0.91
CA LEU A 58 -2.00 -12.58 -0.79
C LEU A 58 -2.95 -13.23 0.23
N GLU A 59 -3.16 -12.62 1.40
CA GLU A 59 -4.12 -13.11 2.40
C GLU A 59 -5.54 -13.21 1.83
N LEU A 60 -5.97 -12.18 1.09
CA LEU A 60 -7.28 -12.14 0.45
C LEU A 60 -7.42 -13.19 -0.66
N ASP A 61 -6.37 -13.39 -1.45
CA ASP A 61 -6.36 -14.39 -2.52
C ASP A 61 -6.37 -15.82 -1.94
N ILE A 62 -5.59 -16.10 -0.88
CA ILE A 62 -5.62 -17.40 -0.16
C ILE A 62 -7.01 -17.66 0.44
N LYS A 63 -7.61 -16.64 1.09
CA LYS A 63 -8.96 -16.77 1.69
C LYS A 63 -10.04 -17.06 0.65
N ASN A 64 -9.86 -16.60 -0.58
CA ASN A 64 -10.80 -16.89 -1.67
C ASN A 64 -10.58 -18.29 -2.27
N LEU A 65 -9.35 -18.80 -2.27
CA LEU A 65 -9.04 -20.16 -2.72
C LEU A 65 -9.55 -21.25 -1.76
N GLY A 66 -9.63 -20.98 -0.45
CA GLY A 66 -10.20 -21.90 0.54
C GLY A 66 -11.74 -21.96 0.58
N LYS A 67 -12.43 -21.27 -0.33
CA LYS A 67 -13.90 -21.19 -0.41
C LYS A 67 -14.52 -21.91 -1.62
N THR A 68 -13.69 -22.58 -2.42
CA THR A 68 -14.09 -23.50 -3.50
C THR A 68 -13.91 -24.93 -3.04
#